data_AF-U6CNT5-F1
#
_entry.id   AF-U6CNT5-F1
#
_cell.length_a   1.000
_cell.length_b   1.000
_cell.length_c   1.000
_cell.angle_alpha   90.00
_cell.angle_beta   90.00
_cell.angle_gamma   90.00
#
_symmetry.space_group_name_H-M   'P 1'
#
loop_
_entity.id
_entity.type
_entity.pdbx_description
1 polymer ?
#
loop_
_entity_poly.entity_id
_entity_poly.type
_entity_poly.pdbx_seq_one_letter_code
_entity_poly.pdbx_strand_id
1 'polypeptide(L)' 'MFSGIISIFSNLIVLGIFIKYKELRTPTNAIIINLAVTDIGVSSIGYPMSAASDLYGSWKFGYAGCQVLDIFGMKAK' A
#
# COMPACT_ATOMS: atom_id res chain seq x y z
N MET A 1 -2.90 -2.74 -13.78
CA MET A 1 -3.83 -3.62 -13.03
C MET A 1 -3.17 -4.87 -12.47
N PHE A 2 -2.50 -5.70 -13.27
CA PHE A 2 -1.86 -6.94 -12.77
C PHE A 2 -0.83 -6.72 -11.65
N SER A 3 -0.04 -5.65 -11.72
CA SER A 3 0.95 -5.31 -10.69
C SER A 3 0.32 -5.10 -9.30
N GLY A 4 -0.87 -4.49 -9.22
CA GLY A 4 -1.56 -4.28 -7.94
C GLY A 4 -2.04 -5.60 -7.33
N ILE A 5 -2.56 -6.52 -8.14
CA ILE A 5 -3.01 -7.85 -7.69
C ILE A 5 -1.83 -8.66 -7.14
N ILE A 6 -0.70 -8.64 -7.85
CA ILE A 6 0.52 -9.36 -7.43
C ILE A 6 1.04 -8.79 -6.11
N SER A 7 1.08 -7.46 -5.96
CA SER A 7 1.47 -6.78 -4.71
C SER A 7 0.52 -7.13 -3.56
N ILE A 8 -0.80 -7.10 -3.77
CA ILE A 8 -1.76 -7.46 -2.71
C ILE A 8 -1.56 -8.91 -2.27
N PHE A 9 -1.41 -9.84 -3.23
CA PHE A 9 -1.20 -11.26 -2.92
C PHE A 9 0.11 -11.50 -2.17
N SER A 10 1.23 -10.93 -2.61
CA SER A 10 2.53 -11.13 -1.96
C SER A 10 2.54 -10.59 -0.53
N ASN A 11 2.01 -9.39 -0.31
CA ASN A 11 2.00 -8.79 1.03
C ASN A 11 0.97 -9.45 1.97
N LEU A 12 -0.15 -9.95 1.45
CA LEU A 12 -1.08 -10.77 2.24
C LEU A 12 -0.46 -12.09 2.69
N ILE A 13 0.31 -12.74 1.82
CA ILE A 13 1.03 -13.98 2.17
C ILE A 13 2.03 -13.70 3.30
N VAL A 14 2.81 -12.63 3.17
CA VAL A 14 3.77 -12.19 4.20
C VAL A 14 3.05 -11.94 5.53
N LEU A 15 1.97 -11.16 5.52
CA LEU A 15 1.17 -10.87 6.72
C LEU A 15 0.58 -12.15 7.33
N GLY A 16 0.08 -13.07 6.50
CA GLY A 16 -0.49 -14.35 6.92
C GLY A 16 0.54 -15.26 7.59
N ILE A 17 1.76 -15.32 7.07
CA ILE A 17 2.87 -16.06 7.69
C ILE A 17 3.20 -15.46 9.05
N PHE A 18 3.26 -14.13 9.17
CA PHE A 18 3.51 -13.47 10.46
C PHE A 18 2.40 -13.64 11.50
N ILE A 19 1.14 -13.67 11.06
CA ILE A 19 0.01 -13.96 11.95
C ILE A 19 0.06 -15.41 12.43
N LYS A 20 0.40 -16.35 11.54
CA LYS A 20 0.44 -17.78 11.83
C LYS A 20 1.62 -18.17 12.72
N TYR A 21 2.79 -17.56 12.53
CA TYR A 21 3.99 -17.87 13.29
C TYR A 21 4.31 -16.78 14.32
N LYS A 22 3.76 -16.94 15.53
CA LYS A 22 3.93 -16.00 16.64
C LYS A 22 5.38 -15.90 17.15
N GLU A 23 6.16 -16.98 17.00
CA GLU A 23 7.62 -17.05 17.23
C GLU A 23 8.42 -16.07 16.37
N LEU A 24 7.88 -15.63 15.23
CA LEU A 24 8.51 -14.64 14.37
C LEU A 24 8.27 -13.19 14.82
N ARG A 25 7.69 -12.89 15.99
CA ARG A 25 7.59 -11.51 16.49
C ARG A 25 8.90 -11.01 17.10
N THR A 26 9.93 -10.92 16.27
CA THR A 26 11.20 -10.26 16.59
C THR A 26 11.25 -8.85 16.00
N PRO A 27 12.08 -7.94 16.53
CA PRO A 27 12.20 -6.57 16.02
C PRO A 27 12.54 -6.51 14.52
N THR A 28 13.33 -7.47 14.01
CA THR A 28 13.63 -7.64 12.59
C THR A 28 12.39 -7.83 11.73
N ASN A 29 11.41 -8.56 12.26
CA ASN A 29 10.19 -8.92 11.55
C ASN A 29 9.10 -7.83 11.62
N ALA A 30 9.19 -6.92 12.60
CA ALA A 30 8.33 -5.73 12.65
C ALA A 30 8.54 -4.81 11.44
N ILE A 31 9.78 -4.72 10.93
CA ILE A 31 10.09 -3.96 9.70
C ILE A 31 9.37 -4.57 8.50
N ILE A 32 9.38 -5.91 8.39
CA ILE A 32 8.74 -6.62 7.28
C ILE A 32 7.21 -6.45 7.34
N ILE A 33 6.63 -6.51 8.54
CA ILE A 33 5.19 -6.27 8.74
C ILE A 33 4.81 -4.84 8.35
N ASN A 34 5.55 -3.83 8.82
CA ASN A 34 5.31 -2.44 8.45
C ASN A 34 5.43 -2.21 6.94
N LEU A 35 6.42 -2.85 6.30
CA LEU A 35 6.58 -2.79 4.86
C LEU A 35 5.37 -3.42 4.14
N ALA A 36 4.93 -4.60 4.58
CA ALA A 36 3.78 -5.29 3.98
C ALA A 36 2.48 -4.49 4.12
N VAL A 37 2.24 -3.88 5.28
CA VAL A 37 1.09 -2.99 5.52
C VAL A 37 1.16 -1.76 4.61
N THR A 38 2.34 -1.16 4.46
CA THR A 38 2.56 0.01 3.60
C THR A 38 2.26 -0.31 2.14
N ASP A 39 2.73 -1.46 1.64
CA ASP A 39 2.54 -1.87 0.25
C ASP A 39 1.07 -2.25 -0.04
N ILE A 40 0.37 -2.87 0.92
CA ILE A 40 -1.09 -3.10 0.82
C ILE A 40 -1.84 -1.77 0.77
N GLY A 41 -1.47 -0.79 1.61
CA GLY A 41 -2.06 0.55 1.61
C GLY A 41 -1.85 1.28 0.29
N VAL A 42 -0.61 1.26 -0.23
CA VAL A 42 -0.27 1.75 -1.57
C VAL A 42 -1.13 1.08 -2.63
N SER A 43 -1.27 -0.25 -2.58
CA SER A 43 -1.95 -0.98 -3.65
C SER A 43 -3.47 -0.85 -3.62
N SER A 44 -4.04 -0.71 -2.43
CA SER A 44 -5.49 -0.59 -2.22
C SER A 44 -6.04 0.84 -2.29
N ILE A 45 -5.24 1.84 -1.92
CA ILE A 45 -5.65 3.25 -1.88
C ILE A 45 -4.87 4.05 -2.91
N GLY A 46 -3.54 3.93 -2.88
CA GLY A 46 -2.63 4.68 -3.74
C GLY A 46 -2.85 4.47 -5.24
N TYR A 47 -2.69 3.23 -5.71
CA TYR A 47 -2.86 2.91 -7.13
C TYR A 47 -4.24 3.26 -7.68
N PRO A 48 -5.39 2.92 -7.06
CA PRO A 48 -6.70 3.28 -7.61
C PRO A 48 -6.94 4.78 -7.58
N MET A 49 -6.42 5.49 -6.59
CA MET A 49 -6.57 6.93 -6.49
C MET A 49 -5.72 7.67 -7.52
N SER A 50 -4.46 7.26 -7.70
CA SER A 50 -3.61 7.73 -8.81
C SER A 50 -4.23 7.41 -10.17
N ALA A 51 -4.78 6.20 -10.36
CA ALA A 51 -5.45 5.80 -11.59
C ALA A 51 -6.73 6.61 -11.83
N ALA A 52 -7.52 6.91 -10.79
CA ALA A 52 -8.70 7.75 -10.89
C ALA A 52 -8.35 9.20 -11.27
N SER A 53 -7.27 9.76 -10.71
CA SER A 53 -6.78 11.09 -11.10
C SER A 53 -6.26 11.12 -12.53
N ASP A 54 -5.60 10.05 -13.01
CA ASP A 54 -5.15 9.97 -14.41
C ASP A 54 -6.35 9.84 -15.37
N LEU A 55 -7.40 9.09 -14.98
CA LEU A 55 -8.66 9.01 -15.75
C LEU A 55 -9.42 10.35 -15.83
N TYR A 56 -9.45 11.09 -14.73
CA TYR A 56 -10.11 12.40 -14.66
C TYR A 56 -9.26 13.54 -15.23
N GLY A 57 -7.95 13.30 -15.44
CA GLY A 57 -6.98 14.30 -15.88
C GLY A 57 -6.71 15.41 -14.86
N SER A 58 -7.19 15.30 -13.63
CA SER A 58 -7.02 16.30 -12.56
C SER A 58 -7.30 15.72 -11.18
N TRP A 59 -6.50 16.13 -10.19
CA TRP A 59 -6.68 15.78 -8.78
C TRP A 59 -7.97 16.36 -8.17
N LYS A 60 -8.91 15.50 -7.77
CA LYS A 60 -10.17 15.91 -7.10
C LYS A 60 -10.37 15.41 -5.67
N PHE A 61 -9.43 14.63 -5.14
CA PHE A 61 -9.54 14.05 -3.79
C PHE A 61 -9.19 15.03 -2.65
N GLY A 62 -8.88 16.29 -2.99
CA GLY A 62 -8.55 17.34 -2.02
C GLY A 62 -7.18 17.15 -1.36
N TYR A 63 -6.91 17.97 -0.34
CA TYR A 63 -5.61 18.01 0.35
C TYR A 63 -5.32 16.73 1.15
N ALA A 64 -6.33 16.20 1.84
CA ALA A 64 -6.19 14.97 2.62
C ALA A 64 -5.73 13.79 1.76
N GLY A 65 -6.26 13.66 0.54
CA GLY A 65 -5.81 12.65 -0.40
C GLY A 65 -4.36 12.85 -0.85
N CYS A 66 -3.96 14.09 -1.08
CA CYS A 66 -2.60 14.41 -1.51
C CYS A 66 -1.59 14.06 -0.42
N GLN A 67 -1.95 14.34 0.85
CA GLN A 67 -1.15 13.96 2.01
C GLN A 67 -1.06 12.44 2.17
N VAL A 68 -2.14 11.70 1.94
CA VAL A 68 -2.12 10.24 1.96
C VAL A 68 -1.20 9.70 0.86
N LEU A 69 -1.29 10.20 -0.37
CA LEU A 69 -0.37 9.78 -1.43
C LEU A 69 1.09 10.13 -1.10
N ASP A 70 1.35 11.31 -0.54
CA ASP A 70 2.69 11.77 -0.14
C ASP A 70 3.30 10.92 0.98
N ILE A 71 2.52 10.57 2.00
CA ILE A 71 2.92 9.64 3.08
C ILE A 71 3.38 8.29 2.49
N PHE A 72 2.74 7.87 1.41
CA PHE A 72 3.06 6.63 0.70
C PHE A 72 4.06 6.84 -0.46
N GLY A 73 4.61 8.05 -0.64
CA GLY A 73 5.61 8.36 -1.66
C GLY A 73 5.08 8.42 -3.11
N MET A 74 3.77 8.53 -3.30
CA MET A 74 3.12 8.60 -4.61
C MET A 74 2.83 10.04 -5.03
N LYS A 75 2.97 10.31 -6.34
CA LYS A 75 2.69 11.62 -6.92
C LYS A 75 1.21 11.77 -7.25
N ALA A 76 0.57 12.79 -6.70
CA ALA A 76 -0.70 13.31 -7.21
C ALA A 76 -0.45 14.04 -8.54
N LYS A 77 -1.39 13.92 -9.47
CA LYS A 77 -1.38 14.57 -10.79
C LYS A 77 -2.64 15.41 -10.94
#